data_AF-A0A7V9PYB2-F1
#
_entry.id   AF-A0A7V9PYB2-F1
#
_cell.length_a   1.000
_cell.length_b   1.000
_cell.length_c   1.000
_cell.angle_alpha   90.00
_cell.angle_beta   90.00
_cell.angle_gamma   90.00
#
_symmetry.space_group_name_H-M   'P 1'
#
loop_
_entity.id
_entity.type
_entity.pdbx_description
1 polymer ?
#
loop_
_entity_poly.entity_id
_entity_poly.type
_entity_poly.pdbx_seq_one_letter_code
_entity_poly.pdbx_strand_id
1 'polypeptide(L)'
;MEGRSFCRLSLSLLLALLLALLSTACESNGSVPTTLMDGSRASPPGIELEEVPDPVVLTKARIVRAEAVPAESLAAACLRGVARAAHPKGSIVERIGANSETVTLRDESGLYACDDSPGPREANRRWCGGAFGQLRDGHLRDPRLSISCKTRDGDLMGFVWIAPGANTQYVAVAQDTFSEVYEAAEDLPIRVATTSDVEIEGSRAAFDVSEHDVSGTLLRRYRLESAVAG
;
A
#
# COMPACT_ATOMS: atom_id res chain seq x y z
N MET A 1 -29.28 -2.08 -68.80
CA MET A 1 -29.08 -3.13 -67.79
C MET A 1 -27.73 -2.89 -67.14
N GLU A 2 -27.76 -2.18 -66.01
CA GLU A 2 -26.61 -1.83 -65.17
C GLU A 2 -26.21 -3.02 -64.29
N GLY A 3 -24.90 -3.21 -64.09
CA GLY A 3 -24.35 -4.24 -63.20
C GLY A 3 -23.12 -3.73 -62.47
N ARG A 4 -23.34 -3.12 -61.30
CA ARG A 4 -22.32 -2.60 -60.38
C ARG A 4 -21.50 -3.75 -59.76
N SER A 5 -20.18 -3.75 -59.95
CA SER A 5 -19.25 -4.68 -59.28
C SER A 5 -17.94 -3.95 -58.93
N PHE A 6 -18.01 -3.02 -57.99
CA PHE A 6 -16.82 -2.35 -57.41
C PHE A 6 -17.16 -1.84 -56.01
N CYS A 7 -17.47 -2.72 -55.06
CA CYS A 7 -17.69 -2.29 -53.66
C CYS A 7 -17.56 -3.44 -52.65
N ARG A 8 -16.58 -4.35 -52.81
CA ARG A 8 -16.34 -5.41 -51.82
C ARG A 8 -14.90 -5.56 -51.35
N LEU A 9 -13.90 -5.03 -52.08
CA LEU A 9 -12.50 -5.13 -51.64
C LEU A 9 -12.07 -4.08 -50.60
N SER A 10 -12.77 -2.93 -50.50
CA SER A 10 -12.34 -1.86 -49.59
C SER A 10 -12.76 -2.06 -48.13
N LEU A 11 -13.78 -2.88 -47.86
CA LEU A 11 -14.30 -3.05 -46.50
C LEU A 11 -13.43 -4.01 -45.67
N SER A 12 -12.86 -5.04 -46.29
CA SER A 12 -12.03 -6.05 -45.62
C SER A 12 -10.67 -5.48 -45.17
N LEU A 13 -10.08 -4.56 -45.94
CA LEU A 13 -8.82 -3.90 -45.57
C LEU A 13 -8.99 -2.92 -44.40
N LEU A 14 -10.13 -2.21 -44.36
CA LEU A 14 -10.45 -1.27 -43.29
C LEU A 14 -10.72 -1.98 -41.96
N LEU A 15 -11.34 -3.17 -42.00
CA LEU A 15 -11.60 -3.98 -40.80
C LEU A 15 -10.30 -4.56 -40.22
N ALA A 16 -9.36 -5.00 -41.06
CA ALA A 16 -8.06 -5.51 -40.63
C ALA A 16 -7.18 -4.42 -40.00
N LEU A 17 -7.25 -3.18 -40.50
CA LEU A 17 -6.53 -2.05 -39.91
C LEU A 17 -7.12 -1.62 -38.55
N LEU A 18 -8.46 -1.68 -38.39
CA LEU A 18 -9.12 -1.41 -37.11
C LEU A 18 -8.81 -2.46 -36.04
N LEU A 19 -8.69 -3.74 -36.42
CA LEU A 19 -8.31 -4.80 -35.47
C LEU A 19 -6.83 -4.71 -35.05
N ALA A 20 -5.93 -4.27 -35.93
CA ALA A 20 -4.51 -4.12 -35.60
C ALA A 20 -4.23 -2.93 -34.64
N LEU A 21 -5.09 -1.90 -34.67
CA LEU A 21 -4.99 -0.72 -33.79
C LEU A 21 -5.56 -0.95 -32.37
N LEU A 22 -6.26 -2.07 -32.13
CA LEU A 22 -6.83 -2.40 -30.81
C LEU A 22 -5.92 -3.30 -29.95
N SER A 23 -4.75 -3.70 -30.47
CA SER A 23 -3.82 -4.62 -29.79
C SER A 23 -2.69 -3.96 -28.98
N THR A 24 -2.70 -2.64 -28.78
CA THR A 24 -1.82 -2.01 -27.78
C THR A 24 -2.49 -2.07 -26.41
N ALA A 25 -2.71 -3.29 -25.93
CA ALA A 25 -3.06 -3.53 -24.54
C ALA A 25 -1.82 -3.25 -23.68
N CYS A 26 -1.99 -2.34 -22.73
CA CYS A 26 -1.02 -1.80 -21.80
C CYS A 26 0.01 -2.82 -21.29
N GLU A 27 1.26 -2.64 -21.71
CA GLU A 27 2.40 -3.23 -21.01
C GLU A 27 2.68 -2.30 -19.82
N SER A 28 2.10 -2.59 -18.66
CA SER A 28 2.46 -1.92 -17.42
C SER A 28 3.90 -2.32 -17.10
N ASN A 29 4.85 -1.46 -17.48
CA ASN A 29 6.29 -1.61 -17.21
C ASN A 29 6.60 -1.38 -15.70
N GLY A 30 5.83 -2.00 -14.81
CA GLY A 30 6.15 -2.03 -13.39
C GLY A 30 7.27 -3.02 -13.14
N SER A 31 8.51 -2.55 -12.96
CA SER A 31 9.59 -3.44 -12.53
C SER A 31 9.37 -3.87 -11.08
N VAL A 32 9.55 -5.14 -10.79
CA VAL A 32 9.60 -5.68 -9.43
C VAL A 32 10.66 -4.91 -8.62
N PRO A 33 10.33 -4.37 -7.44
CA PRO A 33 11.30 -3.68 -6.60
C PRO A 33 12.44 -4.61 -6.18
N THR A 34 13.68 -4.18 -6.43
CA THR A 34 14.88 -4.90 -5.99
C THR A 34 15.45 -4.36 -4.68
N THR A 35 14.97 -3.18 -4.26
CA THR A 35 15.36 -2.50 -3.01
C THR A 35 14.13 -1.93 -2.31
N LEU A 36 14.23 -1.79 -0.98
CA LEU A 36 13.28 -1.07 -0.15
C LEU A 36 13.68 0.42 -0.05
N MET A 37 12.81 1.25 0.52
CA MET A 37 13.06 2.70 0.63
C MET A 37 14.33 3.09 1.40
N ASP A 38 14.81 2.23 2.31
CA ASP A 38 16.09 2.42 3.03
C ASP A 38 17.33 2.03 2.20
N GLY A 39 17.14 1.61 0.95
CA GLY A 39 18.20 1.15 0.04
C GLY A 39 18.65 -0.29 0.27
N SER A 40 18.07 -1.00 1.25
CA SER A 40 18.35 -2.41 1.46
C SER A 40 17.71 -3.29 0.38
N ARG A 41 18.19 -4.52 0.24
CA ARG A 41 17.67 -5.48 -0.74
C ARG A 41 16.24 -5.89 -0.39
N ALA A 42 15.36 -5.87 -1.38
CA ALA A 42 14.04 -6.49 -1.29
C ALA A 42 14.18 -8.01 -1.36
N SER A 43 13.50 -8.72 -0.46
CA SER A 43 13.48 -10.18 -0.39
C SER A 43 12.07 -10.69 -0.11
N PRO A 44 11.70 -11.89 -0.57
CA PRO A 44 10.45 -12.52 -0.15
C PRO A 44 10.53 -12.93 1.34
N PRO A 45 9.38 -13.25 1.97
CA PRO A 45 9.38 -13.92 3.27
C PRO A 45 10.09 -15.28 3.21
N GLY A 46 10.58 -15.75 4.36
CA GLY A 46 11.26 -17.06 4.47
C GLY A 46 10.31 -18.27 4.39
N ILE A 47 9.02 -18.02 4.17
CA ILE A 47 7.94 -18.99 4.05
C ILE A 47 7.17 -18.70 2.75
N GLU A 48 6.53 -19.72 2.20
CA GLU A 48 5.61 -19.55 1.07
C GLU A 48 4.25 -19.12 1.61
N LEU A 49 3.63 -18.11 0.99
CA LEU A 49 2.30 -17.65 1.36
C LEU A 49 1.28 -18.25 0.39
N GLU A 50 0.34 -19.04 0.92
CA GLU A 50 -0.67 -19.71 0.11
C GLU A 50 -1.46 -18.71 -0.76
N GLU A 51 -1.55 -19.03 -2.05
CA GLU A 51 -2.31 -18.24 -3.02
C GLU A 51 -1.85 -16.77 -3.20
N VAL A 52 -0.66 -16.39 -2.74
CA VAL A 52 -0.08 -15.06 -3.04
C VAL A 52 0.76 -15.17 -4.31
N PRO A 53 0.42 -14.44 -5.39
CA PRO A 53 1.16 -14.55 -6.64
C PRO A 53 2.55 -13.93 -6.50
N ASP A 54 3.55 -14.64 -7.03
CA ASP A 54 4.89 -14.10 -7.24
C ASP A 54 4.87 -12.97 -8.28
N PRO A 55 5.76 -11.97 -8.13
CA PRO A 55 6.81 -11.88 -7.12
C PRO A 55 6.32 -11.29 -5.78
N VAL A 56 6.93 -11.73 -4.68
CA VAL A 56 6.60 -11.27 -3.32
C VAL A 56 7.75 -10.46 -2.70
N VAL A 57 7.42 -9.32 -2.09
CA VAL A 57 8.37 -8.44 -1.38
C VAL A 57 7.95 -8.28 0.08
N LEU A 58 8.82 -8.69 1.00
CA LEU A 58 8.62 -8.50 2.43
C LEU A 58 9.08 -7.09 2.86
N THR A 59 8.21 -6.38 3.57
CA THR A 59 8.56 -5.13 4.26
C THR A 59 9.45 -5.41 5.47
N LYS A 60 10.38 -4.52 5.77
CA LYS A 60 11.09 -4.56 7.06
C LYS A 60 10.22 -3.95 8.15
N ALA A 61 10.07 -4.65 9.27
CA ALA A 61 9.46 -4.10 10.47
C ALA A 61 10.51 -3.92 11.57
N ARG A 62 10.44 -2.80 12.29
CA ARG A 62 11.21 -2.56 13.51
C ARG A 62 10.28 -2.11 14.63
N ILE A 63 10.31 -2.85 15.73
CA ILE A 63 9.61 -2.50 16.97
C ILE A 63 10.51 -1.60 17.81
N VAL A 64 10.02 -0.40 18.14
CA VAL A 64 10.70 0.60 18.97
C VAL A 64 9.86 0.81 20.24
N ARG A 65 10.50 0.80 21.41
CA ARG A 65 9.85 1.15 22.67
C ARG A 65 9.70 2.66 22.81
N ALA A 66 8.51 3.14 23.17
CA ALA A 66 8.22 4.57 23.29
C ALA A 66 9.15 5.31 24.27
N GLU A 67 9.57 4.65 25.34
CA GLU A 67 10.50 5.18 26.33
C GLU A 67 11.96 5.25 25.86
N ALA A 68 12.30 4.60 24.74
CA ALA A 68 13.66 4.44 24.24
C ALA A 68 13.77 4.75 22.74
N VAL A 69 12.98 5.71 22.25
CA VAL A 69 12.97 6.12 20.84
C VAL A 69 14.31 6.77 20.44
N PRO A 70 15.08 6.21 19.49
CA PRO A 70 16.34 6.82 19.04
C PRO A 70 16.09 8.14 18.30
N ALA A 71 16.88 9.18 18.54
CA ALA A 71 16.63 10.54 18.03
C ALA A 71 16.49 10.65 16.49
N GLU A 72 17.25 9.83 15.76
CA GLU A 72 17.29 9.80 14.29
C GLU A 72 16.40 8.70 13.68
N SER A 73 15.53 8.08 14.47
CA SER A 73 14.61 7.04 14.01
C SER A 73 13.39 7.62 13.28
N LEU A 74 12.70 6.76 12.50
CA LEU A 74 11.43 7.12 11.88
C LEU A 74 10.39 7.43 12.97
N ALA A 75 10.37 6.66 14.07
CA ALA A 75 9.54 6.91 15.23
C ALA A 75 9.74 8.32 15.79
N ALA A 76 11.00 8.76 15.98
CA ALA A 76 11.30 10.11 16.46
C ALA A 76 10.84 11.19 15.48
N ALA A 77 11.06 11.00 14.18
CA ALA A 77 10.58 11.92 13.16
C ALA A 77 9.05 12.00 13.12
N CYS A 78 8.36 10.88 13.35
CA CYS A 78 6.89 10.82 13.43
C CYS A 78 6.37 11.59 14.64
N LEU A 79 6.96 11.37 15.82
CA LEU A 79 6.65 12.08 17.07
C LEU A 79 7.01 13.57 17.03
N ARG A 80 7.93 14.02 16.17
CA ARG A 80 8.16 15.46 15.95
C ARG A 80 7.21 16.07 14.91
N GLY A 81 6.57 15.24 14.11
CA GLY A 81 5.76 15.64 12.96
C GLY A 81 4.26 15.43 13.19
N VAL A 82 3.68 14.50 12.43
CA VAL A 82 2.24 14.22 12.42
C VAL A 82 1.75 13.82 13.82
N ALA A 83 2.51 12.99 14.53
CA ALA A 83 2.13 12.46 15.84
C ALA A 83 2.65 13.32 17.02
N ARG A 84 2.89 14.62 16.82
CA ARG A 84 3.46 15.51 17.87
C ARG A 84 2.67 15.62 19.16
N ALA A 85 1.36 15.37 19.10
CA ALA A 85 0.48 15.40 20.26
C ALA A 85 0.33 14.03 20.94
N ALA A 86 0.88 12.98 20.34
CA ALA A 86 0.75 11.63 20.84
C ALA A 86 1.70 11.37 22.00
N HIS A 87 1.24 10.60 22.98
CA HIS A 87 2.03 10.19 24.14
C HIS A 87 2.02 8.66 24.28
N PRO A 88 2.71 7.92 23.38
CA PRO A 88 2.71 6.47 23.42
C PRO A 88 3.40 5.94 24.68
N LYS A 89 2.87 4.86 25.24
CA LYS A 89 3.42 4.17 26.43
C LYS A 89 3.95 2.76 26.13
N GLY A 90 3.90 2.32 24.88
CA GLY A 90 4.23 0.96 24.48
C GLY A 90 5.06 0.91 23.21
N SER A 91 4.73 -0.04 22.34
CA SER A 91 5.46 -0.25 21.10
C SER A 91 5.06 0.76 20.03
N ILE A 92 6.05 1.20 19.27
CA ILE A 92 5.93 1.97 18.03
C ILE A 92 6.51 1.06 16.95
N VAL A 93 5.78 0.84 15.87
CA VAL A 93 6.23 -0.04 14.78
C VAL A 93 6.54 0.81 13.56
N GLU A 94 7.80 0.77 13.16
CA GLU A 94 8.30 1.32 11.91
C GLU A 94 8.27 0.24 10.83
N ARG A 95 7.82 0.58 9.63
CA ARG A 95 7.84 -0.31 8.47
C ARG A 95 8.46 0.38 7.27
N ILE A 96 9.24 -0.38 6.51
CA ILE A 96 9.93 0.07 5.30
C ILE A 96 9.58 -0.93 4.20
N GLY A 97 8.80 -0.45 3.24
CA GLY A 97 8.41 -1.20 2.05
C GLY A 97 9.17 -0.75 0.81
N ALA A 98 8.70 -1.23 -0.34
CA ALA A 98 9.28 -0.91 -1.65
C ALA A 98 9.08 0.56 -2.01
N ASN A 99 7.85 1.05 -1.84
CA ASN A 99 7.43 2.41 -2.20
C ASN A 99 6.80 3.17 -1.03
N SER A 100 6.88 2.63 0.18
CA SER A 100 6.35 3.30 1.37
C SER A 100 7.23 3.13 2.60
N GLU A 101 7.17 4.11 3.48
CA GLU A 101 7.57 3.95 4.88
C GLU A 101 6.41 4.36 5.77
N THR A 102 6.17 3.59 6.83
CA THR A 102 5.13 3.92 7.79
C THR A 102 5.62 3.81 9.22
N VAL A 103 5.08 4.66 10.09
CA VAL A 103 5.24 4.53 11.53
C VAL A 103 3.87 4.45 12.13
N THR A 104 3.62 3.43 12.95
CA THR A 104 2.34 3.20 13.63
C THR A 104 2.56 3.17 15.13
N LEU A 105 1.71 3.86 15.88
CA LEU A 105 1.77 3.89 17.35
C LEU A 105 0.37 4.03 17.95
N ARG A 106 0.25 3.61 19.21
CA ARG A 106 -0.96 3.76 20.01
C ARG A 106 -0.69 4.66 21.22
N ASP A 107 -1.64 5.53 21.51
CA ASP A 107 -1.74 6.22 22.80
C ASP A 107 -3.16 6.10 23.38
N GLU A 108 -3.44 6.84 24.44
CA GLU A 108 -4.75 6.80 25.12
C GLU A 108 -5.90 7.34 24.24
N SER A 109 -5.60 8.19 23.26
CA SER A 109 -6.60 8.80 22.38
C SER A 109 -6.91 7.92 21.15
N GLY A 110 -5.95 7.10 20.70
CA GLY A 110 -6.15 6.20 19.58
C GLY A 110 -4.85 5.74 18.92
N LEU A 111 -4.93 5.51 17.62
CA LEU A 111 -3.83 5.10 16.76
C LEU A 111 -3.35 6.27 15.91
N TYR A 112 -2.04 6.41 15.77
CA TYR A 112 -1.42 7.38 14.88
C TYR A 112 -0.60 6.66 13.83
N ALA A 113 -0.64 7.16 12.60
CA ALA A 113 0.25 6.80 11.52
C ALA A 113 0.96 8.01 10.94
N CYS A 114 2.22 7.83 10.57
CA CYS A 114 2.95 8.70 9.67
C CYS A 114 3.24 7.93 8.38
N ASP A 115 2.96 8.56 7.24
CA ASP A 115 3.08 7.95 5.91
C ASP A 115 4.15 8.69 5.10
N ASP A 116 5.09 7.95 4.52
CA ASP A 116 6.04 8.48 3.53
C ASP A 116 6.09 7.65 2.24
N SER A 117 6.48 8.29 1.15
CA SER A 117 6.65 7.70 -0.18
C SER A 117 7.76 8.40 -0.97
N PRO A 118 8.33 7.82 -2.03
CA PRO A 118 9.46 8.40 -2.78
C PRO A 118 9.17 9.73 -3.51
N GLY A 119 7.90 10.11 -3.64
CA GLY A 119 7.47 11.26 -4.42
C GLY A 119 7.73 12.63 -3.79
N PRO A 120 7.38 13.69 -4.54
CA PRO A 120 7.54 15.07 -4.08
C PRO A 120 6.67 15.36 -2.85
N ARG A 121 7.17 16.23 -1.98
CA ARG A 121 6.50 16.65 -0.74
C ARG A 121 6.85 18.09 -0.41
N GLU A 122 6.11 18.69 0.51
CA GLU A 122 6.38 20.05 1.02
C GLU A 122 7.81 20.16 1.57
N ALA A 123 8.46 21.29 1.29
CA ALA A 123 9.82 21.57 1.76
C ALA A 123 9.91 21.43 3.29
N ASN A 124 10.95 20.76 3.77
CA ASN A 124 11.22 20.47 5.19
C ASN A 124 10.24 19.50 5.88
N ARG A 125 9.35 18.81 5.15
CA ARG A 125 8.51 17.75 5.73
C ARG A 125 9.06 16.37 5.39
N ARG A 126 9.33 15.57 6.42
CA ARG A 126 9.71 14.15 6.28
C ARG A 126 8.56 13.32 5.69
N TRP A 127 7.35 13.56 6.20
CA TRP A 127 6.14 12.78 5.94
C TRP A 127 5.25 13.49 4.92
N CYS A 128 4.81 12.77 3.89
CA CYS A 128 3.80 13.25 2.95
C CYS A 128 2.37 13.06 3.46
N GLY A 129 2.17 12.21 4.47
CA GLY A 129 0.85 11.92 5.00
C GLY A 129 0.85 11.49 6.46
N GLY A 130 -0.35 11.33 6.98
CA GLY A 130 -0.56 10.83 8.32
C GLY A 130 -2.03 10.52 8.57
N ALA A 131 -2.29 9.63 9.51
CA ALA A 131 -3.64 9.26 9.88
C ALA A 131 -3.79 9.16 11.40
N PHE A 132 -5.00 9.43 11.87
CA PHE A 132 -5.40 9.17 13.25
C PHE A 132 -6.63 8.26 13.25
N GLY A 133 -6.58 7.13 13.93
CA GLY A 133 -7.66 6.17 14.04
C GLY A 133 -8.20 6.09 15.47
N GLN A 134 -9.47 6.44 15.69
CA GLN A 134 -10.08 6.29 17.01
C GLN A 134 -10.40 4.82 17.28
N LEU A 135 -10.07 4.37 18.50
CA LEU A 135 -10.43 3.04 18.99
C LEU A 135 -11.80 3.08 19.68
N ARG A 136 -12.63 2.06 19.45
CA ARG A 136 -13.82 1.75 20.25
C ARG A 136 -13.78 0.31 20.66
N ASP A 137 -13.92 0.06 21.95
CA ASP A 137 -13.87 -1.28 22.53
C ASP A 137 -12.56 -2.00 22.15
N GLY A 138 -11.46 -1.24 22.02
CA GLY A 138 -10.14 -1.74 21.59
C GLY A 138 -9.95 -1.89 20.07
N HIS A 139 -10.98 -1.66 19.27
CA HIS A 139 -10.95 -1.87 17.82
C HIS A 139 -10.98 -0.56 17.02
N LEU A 140 -10.25 -0.53 15.91
CA LEU A 140 -10.28 0.58 14.98
C LEU A 140 -11.64 0.64 14.27
N ARG A 141 -12.34 1.78 14.36
CA ARG A 141 -13.67 1.94 13.75
C ARG A 141 -13.66 2.23 12.26
N ASP A 142 -12.59 2.84 11.79
CA ASP A 142 -12.49 3.39 10.44
C ASP A 142 -11.06 3.16 9.94
N PRO A 143 -10.90 2.41 8.84
CA PRO A 143 -9.58 2.13 8.30
C PRO A 143 -8.90 3.37 7.68
N ARG A 144 -9.58 4.54 7.63
CA ARG A 144 -9.14 5.87 7.17
C ARG A 144 -8.12 5.85 6.04
N LEU A 145 -8.62 6.09 4.83
CA LEU A 145 -7.78 6.31 3.67
C LEU A 145 -7.07 7.68 3.74
N SER A 146 -5.78 7.69 3.44
CA SER A 146 -5.02 8.91 3.09
C SER A 146 -4.52 8.79 1.66
N ILE A 147 -4.67 9.86 0.88
CA ILE A 147 -4.19 9.94 -0.52
C ILE A 147 -3.35 11.23 -0.71
N SER A 148 -2.49 11.55 0.25
CA SER A 148 -1.64 12.75 0.20
C SER A 148 -0.24 12.47 -0.36
N CYS A 149 0.17 11.21 -0.37
CA CYS A 149 1.48 10.75 -0.78
C CYS A 149 1.54 10.43 -2.26
N LYS A 150 2.75 10.47 -2.84
CA LYS A 150 2.98 10.26 -4.27
C LYS A 150 4.13 9.30 -4.56
N THR A 151 4.05 8.58 -5.67
CA THR A 151 5.17 7.83 -6.23
C THR A 151 6.25 8.79 -6.75
N ARG A 152 7.42 8.26 -7.13
CA ARG A 152 8.49 9.06 -7.75
C ARG A 152 8.02 9.74 -9.04
N ASP A 153 7.15 9.06 -9.78
CA ASP A 153 6.61 9.54 -11.06
C ASP A 153 5.42 10.51 -10.88
N GLY A 154 4.96 10.68 -9.63
CA GLY A 154 3.96 11.67 -9.24
C GLY A 154 2.54 11.12 -9.08
N ASP A 155 2.34 9.83 -9.29
CA ASP A 155 1.06 9.14 -9.09
C ASP A 155 0.68 9.14 -7.62
N LEU A 156 -0.62 9.18 -7.32
CA LEU A 156 -1.10 9.15 -5.95
C LEU A 156 -0.93 7.76 -5.32
N MET A 157 -0.65 7.75 -4.02
CA MET A 157 -0.60 6.53 -3.22
C MET A 157 -1.69 6.54 -2.16
N GLY A 158 -2.42 5.43 -2.07
CA GLY A 158 -3.41 5.20 -1.03
C GLY A 158 -2.79 4.51 0.18
N PHE A 159 -3.01 5.06 1.37
CA PHE A 159 -2.60 4.45 2.64
C PHE A 159 -3.83 4.13 3.49
N VAL A 160 -3.94 2.91 3.99
CA VAL A 160 -5.08 2.43 4.78
C VAL A 160 -4.62 1.62 5.99
N TRP A 161 -5.43 1.63 7.05
CA TRP A 161 -5.24 0.73 8.19
C TRP A 161 -5.85 -0.64 7.91
N ILE A 162 -5.11 -1.68 8.27
CA ILE A 162 -5.59 -3.05 8.37
C ILE A 162 -5.36 -3.51 9.80
N ALA A 163 -6.42 -3.93 10.48
CA ALA A 163 -6.31 -4.60 11.77
C ALA A 163 -6.21 -6.12 11.51
N PRO A 164 -5.04 -6.74 11.69
CA PRO A 164 -4.88 -8.17 11.45
C PRO A 164 -5.86 -8.97 12.31
N GLY A 165 -6.37 -10.08 11.76
CA GLY A 165 -7.15 -11.05 12.49
C GLY A 165 -6.34 -11.74 13.60
N ALA A 166 -7.04 -12.45 14.47
CA ALA A 166 -6.37 -13.35 15.41
C ALA A 166 -5.57 -14.41 14.63
N ASN A 167 -4.35 -14.70 15.07
CA ASN A 167 -3.39 -15.63 14.45
C ASN A 167 -2.78 -15.17 13.12
N THR A 168 -3.11 -13.97 12.62
CA THR A 168 -2.46 -13.41 11.44
C THR A 168 -1.02 -13.01 11.77
N GLN A 169 -0.06 -13.60 11.06
CA GLN A 169 1.35 -13.24 11.10
C GLN A 169 1.74 -12.35 9.92
N TYR A 170 1.15 -12.60 8.75
CA TYR A 170 1.46 -11.88 7.51
C TYR A 170 0.19 -11.31 6.89
N VAL A 171 0.28 -10.07 6.40
CA VAL A 171 -0.73 -9.42 5.57
C VAL A 171 -0.09 -9.14 4.22
N ALA A 172 -0.57 -9.78 3.16
CA ALA A 172 -0.15 -9.51 1.80
C ALA A 172 -1.13 -8.56 1.11
N VAL A 173 -0.60 -7.59 0.39
CA VAL A 173 -1.37 -6.60 -0.38
C VAL A 173 -0.89 -6.67 -1.82
N ALA A 174 -1.80 -7.00 -2.74
CA ALA A 174 -1.47 -7.04 -4.16
C ALA A 174 -1.18 -5.62 -4.67
N GLN A 175 -0.13 -5.52 -5.49
CA GLN A 175 0.23 -4.35 -6.29
C GLN A 175 0.20 -4.77 -7.76
N ASP A 176 0.45 -3.82 -8.67
CA ASP A 176 0.37 -4.08 -10.12
C ASP A 176 1.27 -5.22 -10.60
N THR A 177 2.49 -5.31 -10.05
CA THR A 177 3.51 -6.24 -10.55
C THR A 177 4.18 -7.08 -9.47
N PHE A 178 3.74 -6.97 -8.22
CA PHE A 178 4.24 -7.74 -7.09
C PHE A 178 3.22 -7.75 -5.94
N SER A 179 3.38 -8.64 -4.97
CA SER A 179 2.65 -8.58 -3.70
C SER A 179 3.56 -8.03 -2.60
N GLU A 180 3.12 -7.00 -1.88
CA GLU A 180 3.84 -6.46 -0.74
C GLU A 180 3.34 -7.11 0.56
N VAL A 181 4.25 -7.64 1.37
CA VAL A 181 3.93 -8.41 2.58
C VAL A 181 4.37 -7.66 3.83
N TYR A 182 3.46 -7.60 4.79
CA TYR A 182 3.62 -6.91 6.05
C TYR A 182 3.52 -7.90 7.20
N GLU A 183 4.51 -7.90 8.09
CA GLU A 183 4.43 -8.66 9.34
C GLU A 183 3.56 -7.93 10.37
N ALA A 184 2.66 -8.69 11.00
CA ALA A 184 1.94 -8.26 12.19
C ALA A 184 2.92 -8.09 13.35
N ALA A 185 2.73 -7.03 14.15
CA ALA A 185 3.63 -6.73 15.26
C ALA A 185 2.87 -6.02 16.40
N GLU A 186 3.05 -6.53 17.62
CA GLU A 186 2.64 -5.87 18.88
C GLU A 186 1.14 -5.46 18.94
N ASP A 187 0.26 -6.25 18.33
CA ASP A 187 -1.19 -5.99 18.25
C ASP A 187 -1.56 -4.59 17.70
N LEU A 188 -0.64 -3.99 16.94
CA LEU A 188 -0.87 -2.72 16.25
C LEU A 188 -1.40 -3.00 14.84
N PRO A 189 -2.47 -2.31 14.42
CA PRO A 189 -2.88 -2.30 13.03
C PRO A 189 -1.74 -1.89 12.11
N ILE A 190 -1.74 -2.48 10.93
CA ILE A 190 -0.74 -2.25 9.89
C ILE A 190 -1.23 -1.09 9.02
N ARG A 191 -0.33 -0.15 8.73
CA ARG A 191 -0.56 0.90 7.76
C ARG A 191 0.03 0.45 6.43
N VAL A 192 -0.82 0.05 5.50
CA VAL A 192 -0.42 -0.49 4.18
C VAL A 192 -0.61 0.54 3.08
N ALA A 193 0.14 0.39 1.99
CA ALA A 193 0.09 1.28 0.84
C ALA A 193 -0.34 0.55 -0.45
N THR A 194 -0.94 1.28 -1.39
CA THR A 194 -1.22 0.81 -2.76
C THR A 194 -1.02 1.92 -3.80
N THR A 195 -0.64 1.53 -5.02
CA THR A 195 -0.64 2.38 -6.21
C THR A 195 -1.68 1.97 -7.25
N SER A 196 -2.21 0.74 -7.18
CA SER A 196 -2.94 0.08 -8.28
C SER A 196 -4.35 0.62 -8.54
N ASP A 197 -5.09 0.90 -7.46
CA ASP A 197 -6.54 1.20 -7.54
C ASP A 197 -6.87 2.50 -6.81
N VAL A 198 -6.13 3.58 -7.07
CA VAL A 198 -6.34 4.90 -6.46
C VAL A 198 -7.17 5.80 -7.37
N GLU A 199 -8.42 6.09 -6.97
CA GLU A 199 -9.37 6.92 -7.71
C GLU A 199 -9.37 8.36 -7.15
N ILE A 200 -8.85 9.30 -7.95
CA ILE A 200 -8.70 10.71 -7.53
C ILE A 200 -10.06 11.39 -7.39
N GLU A 201 -10.94 11.26 -8.39
CA GLU A 201 -12.23 11.96 -8.43
C GLU A 201 -13.13 11.55 -7.27
N GLY A 202 -13.17 10.25 -6.96
CA GLY A 202 -13.90 9.71 -5.81
C GLY A 202 -13.17 9.87 -4.48
N SER A 203 -11.88 10.20 -4.48
CA SER A 203 -10.99 10.11 -3.32
C SER A 203 -11.06 8.73 -2.66
N ARG A 204 -10.94 7.68 -3.46
CA ARG A 204 -11.07 6.28 -3.06
C ARG A 204 -9.83 5.47 -3.38
N ALA A 205 -9.66 4.37 -2.67
CA ALA A 205 -8.70 3.36 -3.02
C ALA A 205 -9.23 1.97 -2.68
N ALA A 206 -8.83 0.99 -3.48
CA ALA A 206 -9.07 -0.42 -3.21
C ALA A 206 -7.76 -1.16 -2.93
N PHE A 207 -7.85 -2.19 -2.09
CA PHE A 207 -6.73 -3.02 -1.69
C PHE A 207 -7.18 -4.48 -1.76
N ASP A 208 -6.50 -5.29 -2.56
CA ASP A 208 -6.69 -6.75 -2.53
C ASP A 208 -5.74 -7.32 -1.48
N VAL A 209 -6.34 -7.85 -0.42
CA VAL A 209 -5.63 -8.24 0.81
C VAL A 209 -5.81 -9.73 1.05
N SER A 210 -4.74 -10.41 1.47
CA SER A 210 -4.80 -11.70 2.13
C SER A 210 -4.04 -11.70 3.44
N GLU A 211 -4.53 -12.48 4.40
CA GLU A 211 -3.91 -12.66 5.71
C GLU A 211 -3.53 -14.12 5.91
N HIS A 212 -2.37 -14.33 6.50
CA HIS A 212 -1.77 -15.65 6.63
C HIS A 212 -1.22 -15.86 8.05
N ASP A 213 -1.22 -17.11 8.49
CA ASP A 213 -0.60 -17.50 9.76
C ASP A 213 0.92 -17.62 9.65
N VAL A 214 1.55 -18.09 10.74
CA VAL A 214 3.01 -18.25 10.84
C VAL A 214 3.58 -19.29 9.85
N SER A 215 2.78 -20.26 9.40
CA SER A 215 3.16 -21.24 8.39
C SER A 215 2.95 -20.76 6.96
N GLY A 216 2.31 -19.59 6.78
CA GLY A 216 1.93 -19.06 5.47
C GLY A 216 0.56 -19.54 4.98
N THR A 217 -0.18 -20.28 5.80
CA THR A 217 -1.53 -20.76 5.45
C THR A 217 -2.50 -19.58 5.39
N LEU A 218 -3.32 -19.56 4.34
CA LEU A 218 -4.31 -18.50 4.10
C LEU A 218 -5.41 -18.55 5.18
N LEU A 219 -5.56 -17.47 5.93
CA LEU A 219 -6.62 -17.29 6.92
C LEU A 219 -7.85 -16.61 6.32
N ARG A 220 -7.64 -15.58 5.51
CA ARG A 220 -8.70 -14.84 4.80
C ARG A 220 -8.17 -14.07 3.62
N ARG A 221 -9.04 -13.85 2.62
CA ARG A 221 -8.82 -12.95 1.50
C ARG A 221 -10.02 -12.04 1.32
N TYR A 222 -9.80 -10.77 1.04
CA TYR A 222 -10.85 -9.79 0.83
C TYR A 222 -10.36 -8.58 0.03
N ARG A 223 -11.29 -7.87 -0.60
CA ARG A 223 -11.05 -6.55 -1.18
C ARG A 223 -11.52 -5.49 -0.19
N LEU A 224 -10.61 -4.61 0.22
CA LEU A 224 -10.90 -3.48 1.08
C LEU A 224 -11.06 -2.23 0.22
N GLU A 225 -12.27 -1.68 0.19
CA GLU A 225 -12.54 -0.38 -0.42
C GLU A 225 -12.64 0.67 0.66
N SER A 226 -11.98 1.80 0.45
CA SER A 226 -11.99 2.92 1.39
C SER A 226 -12.06 4.24 0.66
N ALA A 227 -12.59 5.26 1.34
CA ALA A 227 -12.68 6.62 0.85
C ALA A 227 -12.06 7.57 1.88
N VAL A 228 -11.52 8.71 1.42
CA VAL A 228 -11.09 9.78 2.32
C VAL A 228 -12.32 10.29 3.07
N ALA A 229 -12.23 10.32 4.41
CA ALA A 229 -13.30 10.83 5.25
C ALA A 229 -13.49 12.33 5.01
N GLY A 230 -14.72 12.74 4.66
CA GLY A 230 -15.15 14.14 4.54
C GLY A 230 -15.71 14.71 5.84
#